data_AF-A0A0A2MKC0-F1
#
_entry.id   AF-A0A0A2MKC0-F1
#
_cell.length_a   1.000
_cell.length_b   1.000
_cell.length_c   1.000
_cell.angle_alpha   90.00
_cell.angle_beta   90.00
_cell.angle_gamma   90.00
#
_symmetry.space_group_name_H-M   'P 1'
#
loop_
_entity.id
_entity.type
_entity.pdbx_description
1 polymer ?
#
loop_
_entity_poly.entity_id
_entity_poly.type
_entity_poly.pdbx_seq_one_letter_code
_entity_poly.pdbx_strand_id
1 'polypeptide(L)'
;MILGSFYLRRTSNGNLTGEFYNTTNDTIFTESADLQIGNNESFVGEYDSTYFDGGAQTRKLKIVMKNLNLNIFTLEWLNNGVAQFFGEGFINDDILIGTYWDDQLEAQLPDELVRFSR
;
A
#
# COMPACT_ATOMS: atom_id res chain seq x y z
N MET A 1 -5.84 16.01 0.28
CA MET A 1 -6.30 15.10 1.34
C MET A 1 -7.10 13.97 0.74
N ILE A 2 -6.46 12.81 0.68
CA ILE A 2 -7.01 11.56 0.19
C ILE A 2 -6.95 10.60 1.38
N LEU A 3 -8.08 9.96 1.67
CA LEU A 3 -8.15 8.80 2.56
C LEU A 3 -8.85 7.70 1.79
N GLY A 4 -8.34 6.48 1.85
CA GLY A 4 -8.91 5.36 1.13
C GLY A 4 -8.70 4.05 1.83
N SER A 5 -9.27 3.01 1.23
CA SER A 5 -9.03 1.63 1.64
C SER A 5 -8.65 0.80 0.43
N PHE A 6 -7.90 -0.26 0.70
CA PHE A 6 -7.43 -1.18 -0.31
C PHE A 6 -7.54 -2.62 0.18
N TYR A 7 -7.55 -3.54 -0.77
CA TYR A 7 -7.10 -4.90 -0.54
C TYR A 7 -6.14 -5.31 -1.65
N LEU A 8 -5.10 -6.06 -1.30
CA LEU A 8 -4.13 -6.62 -2.23
C LEU A 8 -4.03 -8.12 -1.97
N ARG A 9 -4.42 -8.93 -2.95
CA ARG A 9 -4.25 -10.39 -2.91
C ARG A 9 -2.88 -10.75 -3.47
N ARG A 10 -2.15 -11.60 -2.78
CA ARG A 10 -0.90 -12.18 -3.28
C ARG A 10 -1.18 -13.35 -4.23
N THR A 11 -0.43 -13.41 -5.31
CA THR A 11 -0.43 -14.52 -6.28
C THR A 11 0.64 -15.55 -5.93
N SER A 12 0.60 -16.73 -6.53
CA SER A 12 1.60 -17.79 -6.30
C SER A 12 3.04 -17.38 -6.63
N ASN A 13 3.22 -16.37 -7.48
CA ASN A 13 4.53 -15.89 -7.93
C ASN A 13 5.02 -14.70 -7.08
N GLY A 14 4.29 -14.31 -6.03
CA GLY A 14 4.64 -13.19 -5.15
C GLY A 14 4.11 -11.83 -5.61
N ASN A 15 3.58 -11.71 -6.84
CA ASN A 15 2.93 -10.48 -7.31
C ASN A 15 1.64 -10.21 -6.55
N LEU A 16 1.18 -8.96 -6.57
CA LEU A 16 -0.05 -8.51 -5.93
C LEU A 16 -1.08 -8.08 -6.96
N THR A 17 -2.35 -8.36 -6.69
CA THR A 17 -3.48 -7.86 -7.47
C THR A 17 -4.60 -7.48 -6.52
N GLY A 18 -5.26 -6.37 -6.74
CA GLY A 18 -6.27 -5.90 -5.80
C GLY A 18 -7.07 -4.71 -6.28
N GLU A 19 -7.81 -4.15 -5.35
CA GLU A 19 -8.66 -2.99 -5.58
C GLU A 19 -8.51 -1.98 -4.47
N PHE A 20 -8.78 -0.72 -4.80
CA PHE A 20 -8.81 0.37 -3.83
C PHE A 20 -9.90 1.39 -4.21
N TYR A 21 -10.31 2.17 -3.22
CA TYR A 21 -11.18 3.32 -3.39
C TYR A 21 -10.70 4.44 -2.46
N ASN A 22 -11.12 5.68 -2.72
CA ASN A 22 -10.80 6.80 -1.84
C ASN A 22 -11.88 7.89 -1.81
N THR A 23 -11.73 8.80 -0.86
CA THR A 23 -12.68 9.90 -0.60
C THR A 23 -12.82 10.93 -1.73
N THR A 24 -11.96 10.88 -2.75
CA THR A 24 -12.03 11.84 -3.87
C THR A 24 -12.72 11.28 -5.11
N ASN A 25 -12.96 9.97 -5.16
CA ASN A 25 -13.61 9.32 -6.28
C ASN A 25 -14.42 8.10 -5.80
N ASP A 26 -15.72 8.08 -6.13
CA ASP A 26 -16.66 7.00 -5.77
C ASP A 26 -16.46 5.73 -6.64
N THR A 27 -15.41 5.67 -7.45
CA THR A 27 -15.07 4.53 -8.30
C THR A 27 -14.09 3.60 -7.60
N ILE A 28 -14.30 2.30 -7.75
CA ILE A 28 -13.32 1.28 -7.35
C ILE A 28 -12.30 1.11 -8.48
N PHE A 29 -11.03 1.20 -8.13
CA PHE A 29 -9.92 1.03 -9.05
C PHE A 29 -9.20 -0.28 -8.81
N THR A 30 -8.57 -0.81 -9.85
CA THR A 30 -7.73 -2.02 -9.76
C THR A 30 -6.26 -1.65 -9.72
N GLU A 31 -5.49 -2.39 -8.93
CA GLU A 31 -4.03 -2.31 -8.85
C GLU A 31 -3.42 -3.68 -9.13
N SER A 32 -2.31 -3.70 -9.86
CA SER A 32 -1.43 -4.86 -10.03
C SER A 32 0.00 -4.44 -9.67
N ALA A 33 0.70 -5.25 -8.88
CA ALA A 33 2.06 -4.94 -8.46
C ALA A 33 3.01 -6.14 -8.65
N ASP A 34 4.05 -5.94 -9.46
CA ASP A 34 5.03 -6.99 -9.78
C ASP A 34 6.18 -6.97 -8.78
N LEU A 35 6.46 -8.10 -8.12
CA LEU A 35 7.52 -8.20 -7.12
C LEU A 35 8.90 -7.98 -7.75
N GLN A 36 9.67 -7.03 -7.22
CA GLN A 36 11.03 -6.72 -7.67
C GLN A 36 12.09 -7.17 -6.65
N ILE A 37 11.84 -6.90 -5.36
CA ILE A 37 12.74 -7.24 -4.26
C ILE A 37 11.91 -7.87 -3.15
N GLY A 38 12.32 -9.05 -2.67
CA GLY A 38 11.63 -9.77 -1.60
C GLY A 38 11.62 -11.27 -1.85
N ASN A 39 10.71 -11.98 -1.19
CA ASN A 39 10.42 -13.38 -1.47
C ASN A 39 8.92 -13.55 -1.78
N ASN A 40 8.56 -14.65 -2.45
CA ASN A 40 7.18 -14.98 -2.76
C ASN A 40 6.39 -15.54 -1.57
N GLU A 41 7.03 -15.67 -0.40
CA GLU A 41 6.46 -16.23 0.83
C GLU A 41 5.89 -15.16 1.77
N SER A 42 6.08 -13.87 1.47
CA SER A 42 5.56 -12.73 2.25
C SER A 42 5.00 -11.62 1.36
N PHE A 43 4.33 -10.64 1.97
CA PHE A 43 4.00 -9.34 1.36
C PHE A 43 5.13 -8.33 1.52
N VAL A 44 6.16 -8.62 2.34
CA VAL A 44 7.28 -7.71 2.54
C VAL A 44 8.16 -7.67 1.29
N GLY A 45 8.37 -6.48 0.75
CA GLY A 45 9.16 -6.31 -0.46
C GLY A 45 8.97 -4.95 -1.13
N GLU A 46 9.57 -4.83 -2.31
CA GLU A 46 9.38 -3.73 -3.22
C GLU A 46 8.76 -4.24 -4.52
N TYR A 47 7.77 -3.51 -5.01
CA TYR A 47 6.95 -3.88 -6.14
C TYR A 47 6.87 -2.74 -7.16
N ASP A 48 6.74 -3.08 -8.43
CA ASP A 48 6.31 -2.16 -9.47
C ASP A 48 4.78 -2.20 -9.57
N SER A 49 4.13 -1.19 -8.99
CA SER A 49 2.68 -1.05 -8.92
C SER A 49 2.16 -0.26 -10.13
N THR A 50 1.09 -0.77 -10.74
CA THR A 50 0.34 -0.13 -11.80
C THR A 50 -1.14 -0.11 -11.48
N TYR A 51 -1.77 1.05 -11.62
CA TYR A 51 -3.21 1.24 -11.48
C TYR A 51 -3.73 2.23 -12.52
N PHE A 52 -5.05 2.28 -12.72
CA PHE A 52 -5.66 3.14 -13.72
C PHE A 52 -6.69 4.08 -13.09
N ASP A 53 -6.38 5.37 -13.02
CA ASP A 53 -7.30 6.42 -12.54
C ASP A 53 -7.37 7.54 -13.59
N GLY A 54 -8.21 7.33 -14.61
CA GLY A 54 -8.27 8.20 -15.80
C GLY A 54 -7.04 8.10 -16.74
N GLY A 55 -6.02 7.36 -16.34
CA GLY A 55 -4.81 7.06 -17.10
C GLY A 55 -3.94 6.03 -16.36
N ALA A 56 -3.03 5.37 -17.08
CA ALA A 56 -2.12 4.42 -16.48
C ALA A 56 -1.11 5.15 -15.58
N GLN A 57 -1.07 4.75 -14.31
CA GLN A 57 -0.14 5.25 -13.31
C GLN A 57 0.81 4.12 -12.93
N THR A 58 2.10 4.42 -12.84
CA THR A 58 3.11 3.47 -12.36
C THR A 58 3.84 4.08 -11.16
N ARG A 59 3.98 3.29 -10.10
CA ARG A 59 4.64 3.67 -8.84
C ARG A 59 5.47 2.53 -8.30
N LYS A 60 6.46 2.86 -7.47
CA LYS A 60 7.09 1.85 -6.62
C LYS A 60 6.23 1.68 -5.38
N LEU A 61 5.87 0.45 -5.05
CA LEU A 61 5.19 0.11 -3.79
C LEU A 61 6.21 -0.59 -2.88
N LYS A 62 6.43 -0.04 -1.69
CA LYS A 62 7.26 -0.64 -0.66
C LYS A 62 6.38 -1.10 0.48
N ILE A 63 6.54 -2.36 0.89
CA ILE A 63 5.80 -2.95 2.01
C ILE A 63 6.80 -3.46 3.04
N VAL A 64 6.65 -3.00 4.28
CA VAL A 64 7.48 -3.40 5.41
C VAL A 64 6.62 -3.87 6.57
N MET A 65 7.13 -4.79 7.38
CA MET A 65 6.45 -5.22 8.58
C MET A 65 6.69 -4.19 9.70
N LYS A 66 5.61 -3.58 10.19
CA LYS A 66 5.62 -2.57 11.25
C LYS A 66 5.77 -3.20 12.63
N ASN A 67 5.03 -4.29 12.87
CA ASN A 67 5.06 -5.00 14.15
C ASN A 67 4.85 -6.50 13.92
N LEU A 68 5.90 -7.28 14.21
CA LEU A 68 5.91 -8.75 14.09
C LEU A 68 4.83 -9.44 14.94
N ASN A 69 4.50 -8.89 16.11
CA ASN A 69 3.54 -9.50 17.02
C ASN A 69 2.08 -9.24 16.63
N LEU A 70 1.84 -8.19 15.83
CA LEU A 70 0.50 -7.74 15.45
C LEU A 70 0.17 -8.01 13.97
N ASN A 71 1.13 -8.54 13.20
CA ASN A 71 0.99 -8.73 11.74
C ASN A 71 0.51 -7.44 11.03
N ILE A 72 1.03 -6.29 11.47
CA ILE A 72 0.74 -4.99 10.85
C ILE A 72 1.85 -4.66 9.87
N PHE A 73 1.45 -4.20 8.70
CA PHE A 73 2.32 -3.80 7.59
C PHE A 73 2.15 -2.31 7.33
N THR A 74 3.25 -1.66 6.99
CA THR A 74 3.27 -0.31 6.45
C THR A 74 3.53 -0.38 4.95
N LEU A 75 2.80 0.44 4.19
CA LEU A 75 2.89 0.56 2.75
C LEU A 75 3.27 2.00 2.39
N GLU A 76 4.17 2.14 1.42
CA GLU A 76 4.52 3.43 0.82
C GLU A 76 4.42 3.30 -0.69
N TRP A 77 3.61 4.17 -1.33
CA TRP A 77 3.62 4.30 -2.79
C TRP A 77 4.46 5.51 -3.19
N LEU A 78 5.58 5.24 -3.83
CA LEU A 78 6.58 6.22 -4.22
C LEU A 78 6.43 6.62 -5.68
N ASN A 79 6.57 7.91 -5.94
CA ASN A 79 6.75 8.48 -7.28
C ASN A 79 8.14 9.11 -7.35
N ASN A 80 8.99 8.63 -8.26
CA ASN A 80 10.38 9.08 -8.39
C ASN A 80 11.18 9.06 -7.05
N GLY A 81 10.96 8.01 -6.24
CA GLY A 81 11.64 7.83 -4.96
C GLY A 81 11.09 8.66 -3.80
N VAL A 82 10.03 9.45 -4.02
CA VAL A 82 9.35 10.23 -2.98
C VAL A 82 8.02 9.57 -2.66
N ALA A 83 7.79 9.23 -1.38
CA ALA A 83 6.51 8.72 -0.92
C ALA A 83 5.41 9.77 -1.13
N GLN A 84 4.31 9.35 -1.74
CA GLN A 84 3.15 10.20 -2.03
C GLN A 84 1.89 9.70 -1.34
N PHE A 85 1.84 8.38 -1.10
CA PHE A 85 0.83 7.76 -0.29
C PHE A 85 1.47 6.83 0.73
N PHE A 86 0.83 6.75 1.88
CA PHE A 86 1.19 5.93 3.02
C PHE A 86 0.00 5.04 3.35
N GLY A 87 0.24 3.86 3.88
CA GLY A 87 -0.84 2.98 4.28
C GLY A 87 -0.46 2.01 5.38
N GLU A 88 -1.47 1.52 6.05
CA GLU A 88 -1.35 0.47 7.07
C GLU A 88 -2.41 -0.59 6.84
N GLY A 89 -2.00 -1.84 7.01
CA GLY A 89 -2.88 -2.97 6.82
C GLY A 89 -2.43 -4.21 7.59
N PHE A 90 -3.29 -5.22 7.55
CA PHE A 90 -3.02 -6.53 8.13
C PHE A 90 -3.39 -7.61 7.13
N ILE A 91 -2.85 -8.81 7.35
CA ILE A 91 -3.12 -9.95 6.50
C ILE A 91 -4.32 -10.74 7.04
N ASN A 92 -5.24 -11.08 6.15
CA ASN A 92 -6.25 -12.12 6.34
C ASN A 92 -6.17 -13.09 5.15
N ASP A 93 -5.84 -14.34 5.42
CA ASP A 93 -5.45 -15.34 4.41
C ASP A 93 -4.31 -14.82 3.50
N ASP A 94 -4.48 -14.83 2.17
CA ASP A 94 -3.53 -14.28 1.20
C ASP A 94 -3.92 -12.87 0.74
N ILE A 95 -4.60 -12.10 1.61
CA ILE A 95 -5.07 -10.74 1.30
C ILE A 95 -4.54 -9.76 2.36
N LEU A 96 -3.80 -8.76 1.91
CA LEU A 96 -3.41 -7.60 2.70
C LEU A 96 -4.49 -6.52 2.56
N ILE A 97 -5.18 -6.19 3.64
CA ILE A 97 -6.30 -5.24 3.65
C ILE A 97 -5.93 -4.08 4.57
N GLY A 98 -6.25 -2.86 4.15
CA GLY A 98 -5.87 -1.70 4.93
C GLY A 98 -6.45 -0.38 4.46
N THR A 99 -5.95 0.68 5.08
CA THR A 99 -6.26 2.07 4.75
C THR A 99 -5.01 2.78 4.26
N TYR A 100 -5.18 3.73 3.36
CA TYR A 100 -4.09 4.55 2.83
C TYR A 100 -4.48 6.03 2.77
N TRP A 101 -3.48 6.91 2.76
CA TRP A 101 -3.67 8.35 2.74
C TRP A 101 -2.53 9.09 2.03
N ASP A 102 -2.76 10.35 1.66
CA ASP A 102 -1.77 11.21 1.00
C ASP A 102 -0.79 11.88 1.99
N ASP A 103 0.31 12.41 1.45
CA ASP A 103 1.34 13.14 2.19
C ASP A 103 0.82 14.36 2.98
N GLN A 104 -0.25 14.99 2.48
CA GLN A 104 -0.92 16.09 3.17
C GLN A 104 -1.59 15.64 4.47
N LEU A 105 -2.25 14.48 4.46
CA LEU A 105 -2.83 13.93 5.69
C LEU A 105 -1.73 13.41 6.61
N GLU A 106 -0.70 12.74 6.07
CA GLU A 106 0.45 12.25 6.84
C GLU A 106 1.11 13.37 7.67
N ALA A 107 1.35 14.54 7.04
CA ALA A 107 1.96 15.68 7.72
C ALA A 107 1.12 16.29 8.86
N GLN A 108 -0.16 15.96 8.93
CA GLN A 108 -1.08 16.42 9.97
C GLN A 108 -1.31 15.39 11.08
N LEU A 109 -0.87 14.14 10.89
CA LEU A 109 -1.00 13.12 11.90
C LEU A 109 -0.09 13.46 13.10
N PRO A 110 -0.59 13.36 14.34
CA PRO A 110 0.22 13.51 15.54
C PRO A 110 1.47 12.62 15.49
N ASP A 111 2.60 13.15 15.95
CA ASP A 111 3.85 12.40 16.10
C ASP A 111 3.66 11.07 16.84
N GLU A 112 2.72 10.97 17.77
CA GLU A 112 2.42 9.72 18.49
C GLU A 112 1.81 8.65 17.58
N LEU A 113 1.01 9.03 16.58
CA LEU A 113 0.49 8.12 15.56
C LEU A 113 1.56 7.81 14.50
N VAL A 114 2.45 8.77 14.22
CA VAL A 114 3.59 8.61 13.29
C VAL A 114 4.75 7.79 13.90
N ARG A 115 4.91 7.79 15.23
CA ARG A 115 5.95 7.01 15.93
C ARG A 115 5.61 5.55 16.10
N PHE A 116 4.34 5.18 15.98
CA PHE A 116 4.03 3.78 15.74
C PHE A 116 4.46 3.37 14.33
N SER A 117 4.52 4.29 13.34
CA SER A 117 4.78 4.06 11.91
C SER A 117 6.22 4.26 11.41
N ARG A 118 7.24 4.30 12.29
CA ARG A 118 8.67 4.26 11.91
C ARG A 118 9.45 3.18 12.64
#